data_AF-M4RYW9-F1
#
_entry.id   AF-M4RYW9-F1
#
_cell.length_a   1.000
_cell.length_b   1.000
_cell.length_c   1.000
_cell.angle_alpha   90.00
_cell.angle_beta   90.00
_cell.angle_gamma   90.00
#
_symmetry.space_group_name_H-M   'P 1'
#
loop_
_entity.id
_entity.type
_entity.pdbx_description
1 polymer ?
#
loop_
_entity_poly.entity_id
_entity_poly.type
_entity_poly.pdbx_seq_one_letter_code
_entity_poly.pdbx_strand_id
1 'polypeptide(L)' 'MAHVRRGTGGGMALKPSDRWTLSLCQAHHRLQHEAGEESFEQITGLDMRAMAEEFTRRSPHRRELEAMP' A
#
# COMPACT_ATOMS: atom_id res chain seq x y z
N MET A 1 -5.78 4.13 6.32
CA MET A 1 -4.94 3.05 5.76
C MET A 1 -5.30 2.93 4.30
N ALA A 2 -4.27 2.95 3.45
CA ALA A 2 -4.38 2.89 2.00
C ALA A 2 -3.75 1.60 1.51
N HIS A 3 -4.39 0.90 0.56
CA HIS A 3 -3.78 -0.28 -0.06
C HIS A 3 -3.00 0.14 -1.30
N VAL A 4 -1.82 -0.46 -1.47
CA VAL A 4 -1.12 -0.54 -2.74
C VAL A 4 -1.75 -1.70 -3.53
N ARG A 5 -2.14 -1.47 -4.77
CA ARG A 5 -2.81 -2.46 -5.63
C ARG A 5 -1.96 -2.83 -6.83
N ARG A 6 -1.19 -1.88 -7.38
CA ARG A 6 -0.37 -2.11 -8.55
C ARG A 6 0.79 -3.05 -8.23
N GLY A 7 0.83 -4.20 -8.89
CA GLY A 7 1.92 -5.18 -8.74
C GLY A 7 1.86 -6.00 -7.44
N THR A 8 0.77 -5.89 -6.69
CA THR A 8 0.54 -6.61 -5.42
C THR A 8 -0.72 -7.45 -5.57
N GLY A 9 -0.62 -8.76 -5.46
CA GLY A 9 -1.68 -9.71 -5.79
C GLY A 9 -3.06 -9.31 -5.27
N GLY A 10 -4.01 -9.16 -6.20
CA GLY A 10 -5.39 -8.76 -5.92
C GLY A 10 -6.17 -8.72 -7.24
N GLY A 11 -7.03 -9.71 -7.47
CA GLY A 11 -7.94 -9.69 -8.61
C GLY A 11 -8.97 -8.57 -8.51
N MET A 12 -9.69 -8.31 -9.61
CA MET A 12 -10.87 -7.44 -9.55
C MET A 12 -11.83 -7.97 -8.46
N ALA A 13 -12.22 -7.09 -7.54
CA ALA A 13 -13.05 -7.39 -6.36
C ALA A 13 -12.41 -8.21 -5.22
N LEU A 14 -11.10 -8.47 -5.25
CA LEU A 14 -10.40 -9.05 -4.10
C LEU A 14 -9.81 -7.94 -3.20
N LYS A 15 -10.00 -8.05 -1.88
CA LYS A 15 -9.28 -7.20 -0.92
C LYS A 15 -7.78 -7.53 -1.04
N PRO A 16 -6.90 -6.56 -1.33
CA PRO A 16 -5.46 -6.80 -1.34
C PRO A 16 -4.99 -7.21 0.07
N SER A 17 -3.91 -7.99 0.15
CA SER A 17 -3.31 -8.38 1.42
C SER A 17 -2.96 -7.15 2.26
N ASP A 18 -3.18 -7.22 3.57
CA ASP A 18 -2.83 -6.12 4.50
C ASP A 18 -1.30 -5.87 4.55
N ARG A 19 -0.51 -6.79 3.99
CA ARG A 19 0.93 -6.62 3.70
C ARG A 19 1.20 -5.39 2.83
N TRP A 20 0.31 -5.10 1.90
CA TRP A 20 0.49 -4.06 0.88
C TRP A 20 -0.24 -2.78 1.28
N THR A 21 0.04 -2.29 2.50
CA THR A 21 -0.72 -1.18 3.09
C THR A 21 0.15 -0.11 3.72
N LEU A 22 -0.36 1.13 3.63
CA LEU A 22 0.31 2.35 4.05
C LEU A 22 -0.56 3.16 4.99
N SER A 23 0.13 3.89 5.86
CA SER A 23 -0.42 4.92 6.73
C SER A 23 -0.22 6.26 6.05
N LEU A 24 -1.29 6.76 5.43
CA LEU A 24 -1.34 8.10 4.86
C LEU A 24 -2.23 8.98 5.73
N CYS A 25 -1.90 10.27 5.83
CA CYS A 25 -2.83 11.24 6.36
C CYS A 25 -4.05 11.40 5.43
N GLN A 26 -5.13 12.01 5.92
CA GLN A 26 -6.37 12.13 5.16
C GLN A 26 -6.18 12.77 3.76
N ALA A 27 -5.37 13.83 3.66
CA ALA A 27 -5.12 14.51 2.40
C ALA A 27 -4.38 13.62 1.39
N HIS A 28 -3.31 12.94 1.79
CA HIS A 28 -2.57 12.04 0.91
C HIS A 28 -3.38 10.79 0.56
N HIS A 29 -4.19 10.28 1.48
CA HIS A 29 -5.09 9.16 1.20
C HIS A 29 -6.14 9.53 0.15
N ARG A 30 -6.72 10.73 0.26
CA ARG A 30 -7.65 11.25 -0.75
C ARG A 30 -6.95 11.45 -2.10
N LEU A 31 -5.76 12.06 -2.10
CA LEU A 31 -4.98 12.26 -3.32
C LEU A 31 -4.67 10.95 -4.03
N GLN A 32 -4.29 9.90 -3.29
CA GLN A 32 -4.03 8.57 -3.85
C GLN A 32 -5.27 7.99 -4.54
N HIS A 33 -6.45 8.15 -3.95
CA HIS A 33 -7.70 7.70 -4.55
C HIS A 33 -8.10 8.50 -5.79
N GLU A 34 -7.89 9.81 -5.79
CA GLU A 34 -8.30 10.70 -6.89
C GLU A 34 -7.34 10.64 -8.08
N ALA A 35 -6.03 10.63 -7.84
CA ALA A 35 -5.01 10.69 -8.88
C ALA A 35 -4.58 9.30 -9.40
N GLY A 36 -4.84 8.25 -8.62
CA GLY A 36 -4.30 6.91 -8.85
C GLY A 36 -2.86 6.76 -8.34
N GLU A 37 -2.44 5.51 -8.15
CA GLU A 37 -1.16 5.18 -7.49
C GLU A 37 0.07 5.71 -8.25
N GLU A 38 0.09 5.62 -9.59
CA GLU A 38 1.22 6.11 -10.39
C GLU A 38 1.40 7.62 -10.29
N SER A 39 0.32 8.37 -10.51
CA SER A 39 0.33 9.82 -10.37
C SER A 39 0.67 10.23 -8.94
N PHE A 40 0.15 9.52 -7.94
CA PHE A 40 0.45 9.81 -6.54
C PHE A 40 1.95 9.68 -6.23
N GLU A 41 2.59 8.61 -6.68
CA GLU A 41 4.04 8.42 -6.50
C GLU A 41 4.84 9.51 -7.23
N GLN A 42 4.45 9.89 -8.45
CA GLN A 42 5.10 10.98 -9.19
C GLN A 42 4.94 12.34 -8.51
N ILE A 43 3.74 12.65 -7.99
CA ILE A 43 3.43 13.93 -7.32
C ILE A 43 4.18 14.04 -5.98
N THR A 44 4.24 12.95 -5.22
CA THR A 44 4.78 12.96 -3.85
C THR A 44 6.25 12.57 -3.75
N GLY A 45 6.80 11.92 -4.78
CA GLY A 45 8.13 11.32 -4.75
C GLY A 45 8.24 10.09 -3.84
N LEU A 46 7.11 9.54 -3.39
CA LEU A 46 7.08 8.34 -2.54
C LEU A 46 7.13 7.07 -3.40
N ASP A 47 7.78 6.04 -2.89
CA ASP A 47 7.64 4.66 -3.39
C ASP A 47 6.67 3.92 -2.47
N MET A 48 5.43 3.74 -2.94
CA MET A 48 4.36 3.13 -2.16
C MET A 48 4.69 1.68 -1.81
N ARG A 49 5.33 0.95 -2.72
CA ARG A 49 5.67 -0.45 -2.49
C ARG A 49 6.77 -0.58 -1.44
N ALA A 50 7.85 0.20 -1.56
CA ALA A 50 8.94 0.18 -0.60
C ALA A 50 8.46 0.58 0.80
N MET A 51 7.54 1.55 0.91
CA MET A 51 6.94 1.90 2.19
C MET A 51 6.09 0.77 2.79
N ALA A 52 5.31 0.05 1.98
CA ALA A 52 4.50 -1.07 2.45
C ALA A 52 5.38 -2.23 2.96
N GLU A 53 6.49 -2.49 2.26
CA GLU A 53 7.50 -3.47 2.67
C GLU A 53 8.18 -3.05 3.98
N GLU A 54 8.52 -1.76 4.15
CA GLU A 54 9.03 -1.21 5.40
C GLU A 54 8.06 -1.44 6.56
N PHE A 55 6.78 -1.18 6.33
CA PHE A 55 5.74 -1.28 7.35
C PHE A 55 5.52 -2.73 7.76
N THR A 56 5.46 -3.63 6.78
CA THR A 56 5.42 -5.08 7.03
C THR A 56 6.65 -5.53 7.83
N ARG A 57 7.85 -5.08 7.45
CA ARG A 57 9.10 -5.48 8.12
C ARG A 57 9.15 -5.07 9.59
N ARG A 58 8.55 -3.92 9.93
CA ARG A 58 8.47 -3.37 11.30
C ARG A 58 7.25 -3.83 12.09
N SER A 59 6.30 -4.51 11.47
CA SER A 59 5.07 -4.95 12.13
C SER A 59 5.33 -6.07 13.15
N PRO A 60 4.70 -6.05 14.33
CA PRO A 60 4.71 -7.21 15.24
C PRO A 60 4.03 -8.44 14.60
N HIS A 61 3.15 -8.23 13.62
CA HIS A 61 2.45 -9.28 12.86
C HIS A 61 3.19 -9.69 11.58
N ARG A 62 4.47 -9.33 11.43
CA ARG A 62 5.25 -9.57 10.20
C ARG A 62 5.11 -11.00 9.64
N ARG A 63 5.21 -12.01 10.51
CA ARG A 63 5.15 -13.43 10.09
C ARG A 63 3.81 -13.80 9.42
N GLU A 64 2.71 -13.25 9.92
CA GLU A 64 1.37 -13.48 9.39
C GLU A 64 1.20 -12.75 8.04
N LEU A 65 1.62 -11.48 7.99
CA LEU A 65 1.59 -10.66 6.79
C LEU A 65 2.48 -11.22 5.67
N GLU A 66 3.61 -11.83 6.02
CA GLU A 66 4.52 -12.42 5.05
C GLU A 66 4.04 -13.77 4.49
N ALA A 67 3.24 -14.51 5.28
CA ALA A 67 2.67 -15.78 4.88
C ALA A 67 1.46 -15.64 3.93
N MET A 68 0.87 -14.45 3.83
CA MET A 68 -0.26 -14.16 2.95
C MET A 68 0.21 -13.36 1.73
N PRO A 69 0.14 -13.93 0.51
CA PRO A 69 0.61 -13.28 -0.72
C PRO A 69 -0.17 -12.00 -1.08
#